data_AF-A0A7K5I6L4-F1
#
_entry.id   AF-A0A7K5I6L4-F1
#
_cell.length_a   1.000
_cell.length_b   1.000
_cell.length_c   1.000
_cell.angle_alpha   90.00
_cell.angle_beta   90.00
_cell.angle_gamma   90.00
#
_symmetry.space_group_name_H-M   'P 1'
#
loop_
_entity.id
_entity.type
_entity.pdbx_description
1 polymer ?
#
loop_
_entity_poly.entity_id
_entity_poly.type
_entity_poly.pdbx_seq_one_letter_code
_entity_poly.pdbx_strand_id
1 'polypeptide(L)'
;QIWNDFMNRSGEEQERVLLYLEEEARKKHKRKLPVKNEDKWKEHPAFTPKECFQRISRRLRATLKRGRIPMGTLEGLEEELLAFFSVTPHSVYTALMDNSFERLLLHALCQYMDLVSASSDIEGKRQMKVSNKHRVFLRPELLLSDYLGQMS
;
A
#
# COMPACT_ATOMS: atom_id res chain seq x y z
N GLN A 1 6.17 25.91 -2.19
CA GLN A 1 4.78 26.39 -2.07
C GLN A 1 3.74 25.45 -2.67
N ILE A 2 4.00 24.75 -3.78
CA ILE A 2 3.03 23.85 -4.47
C ILE A 2 2.51 22.68 -3.62
N TRP A 3 3.30 22.19 -2.65
CA TRP A 3 2.95 21.01 -1.85
C TRP A 3 1.96 21.26 -0.70
N ASN A 4 1.96 22.45 -0.10
CA ASN A 4 0.94 22.82 0.88
C ASN A 4 -0.42 23.00 0.22
N ASP A 5 -0.41 23.52 -1.01
CA ASP A 5 -1.63 23.74 -1.79
C ASP A 5 -2.28 22.41 -2.22
N PHE A 6 -1.51 21.35 -2.47
CA PHE A 6 -2.07 20.03 -2.79
C PHE A 6 -2.72 19.33 -1.58
N MET A 7 -2.11 19.44 -0.39
CA MET A 7 -2.63 18.79 0.82
C MET A 7 -3.88 19.47 1.38
N ASN A 8 -4.10 20.75 1.07
CA ASN A 8 -5.28 21.52 1.45
C ASN A 8 -6.41 21.49 0.42
N ARG A 9 -6.23 20.82 -0.72
CA ARG A 9 -7.28 20.64 -1.74
C ARG A 9 -8.27 19.55 -1.34
N SER A 10 -9.51 19.68 -1.80
CA SER A 10 -10.55 18.67 -1.57
C SER A 10 -10.16 17.34 -2.23
N GLY A 11 -10.70 16.22 -1.73
CA GLY A 11 -10.36 14.88 -2.24
C GLY A 11 -10.60 14.73 -3.76
N GLU A 12 -11.64 15.37 -4.28
CA GLU A 12 -11.94 15.37 -5.72
C GLU A 12 -10.89 16.10 -6.56
N GLU A 13 -10.33 17.20 -6.04
CA GLU A 13 -9.26 17.93 -6.71
C GLU A 13 -7.93 17.17 -6.66
N GLN A 14 -7.66 16.47 -5.55
CA GLN A 14 -6.52 15.56 -5.47
C GLN A 14 -6.63 14.42 -6.49
N GLU A 15 -7.83 13.87 -6.67
CA GLU A 15 -8.11 12.80 -7.63
C GLU A 15 -7.94 13.25 -9.09
N ARG A 16 -8.41 14.46 -9.45
CA ARG A 16 -8.14 15.04 -10.79
C ARG A 16 -6.64 15.24 -11.05
N VAL A 17 -5.89 15.69 -10.05
CA VAL A 17 -4.44 15.84 -10.17
C VAL A 17 -3.75 14.48 -10.28
N LEU A 18 -4.22 13.45 -9.57
CA LEU A 18 -3.71 12.09 -9.69
C LEU A 18 -3.97 11.50 -11.09
N LEU A 19 -5.18 11.67 -11.63
CA LEU A 19 -5.54 11.24 -12.98
C LEU A 19 -4.68 11.93 -14.04
N TYR A 20 -4.44 13.24 -13.91
CA TYR A 20 -3.55 13.98 -14.80
C TYR A 20 -2.11 13.47 -14.74
N LEU A 21 -1.59 13.20 -13.54
CA LEU A 21 -0.24 12.64 -13.37
C LEU A 21 -0.13 11.21 -13.91
N GLU A 22 -1.20 10.41 -13.80
CA GLU A 22 -1.28 9.06 -14.34
C GLU A 22 -1.34 9.05 -15.88
N GLU A 23 -2.08 9.98 -16.49
CA GLU A 23 -2.07 10.19 -17.95
C GLU A 23 -0.68 10.62 -18.46
N GLU A 24 -0.02 11.53 -17.75
CA GLU A 24 1.34 11.97 -18.08
C GLU A 24 2.38 10.83 -17.91
N ALA A 25 2.20 9.96 -16.91
CA ALA A 25 3.01 8.76 -16.74
C ALA A 25 2.78 7.73 -17.85
N ARG A 26 1.53 7.52 -18.28
CA ARG A 26 1.18 6.63 -19.41
C ARG A 26 1.76 7.12 -20.74
N LYS A 27 1.77 8.44 -20.98
CA LYS A 27 2.45 9.04 -22.15
C LYS A 27 3.95 8.75 -22.16
N LYS A 28 4.59 8.72 -20.98
CA LYS A 28 6.03 8.38 -20.85
C LYS A 28 6.31 6.87 -20.97
N HIS A 29 5.39 6.01 -20.53
CA HIS A 29 5.55 4.55 -20.56
C HIS A 29 5.45 3.92 -21.95
N LYS A 30 4.77 4.55 -22.93
CA LYS A 30 4.69 4.03 -24.31
C LYS A 30 6.04 3.95 -25.04
N ARG A 31 7.11 4.58 -24.52
CA ARG A 31 8.43 4.60 -25.17
C ARG A 31 9.40 3.51 -24.71
N LYS A 32 9.09 2.72 -23.67
CA LYS A 32 9.96 1.63 -23.19
C LYS A 32 9.16 0.55 -22.46
N LEU A 33 8.87 -0.58 -23.11
CA LEU A 33 8.45 -1.80 -22.42
C LEU A 33 9.00 -3.02 -23.18
N PRO A 34 9.89 -3.83 -22.57
CA PRO A 34 9.89 -5.26 -22.82
C PRO A 34 8.75 -5.89 -22.00
N VAL A 35 8.00 -6.78 -22.66
CA VAL A 35 6.95 -7.63 -22.09
C VAL A 35 7.54 -8.46 -20.95
N LYS A 36 6.99 -8.34 -19.73
CA LYS A 36 7.50 -9.06 -18.55
C LYS A 36 6.66 -10.32 -18.32
N ASN A 37 7.32 -11.47 -18.52
CA ASN A 37 6.87 -12.84 -18.26
C ASN A 37 6.05 -13.00 -16.96
N GLU A 38 4.84 -13.53 -17.08
CA GLU A 38 3.94 -13.87 -15.98
C GLU A 38 4.27 -15.23 -15.31
N ASP A 39 5.21 -16.00 -15.84
CA ASP A 39 5.41 -17.42 -15.44
C ASP A 39 6.40 -17.69 -14.30
N LYS A 40 7.02 -16.68 -13.69
CA LYS A 40 8.05 -16.89 -12.63
C LYS A 40 7.52 -17.07 -11.20
N TRP A 41 6.21 -17.12 -10.99
CA TRP A 41 5.60 -17.26 -9.65
C TRP A 41 5.80 -18.65 -9.01
N LYS A 42 6.33 -19.64 -9.73
CA LYS A 42 6.40 -21.05 -9.28
C LYS A 42 7.59 -21.40 -8.40
N GLU A 43 8.57 -20.52 -8.23
CA GLU A 43 9.74 -20.78 -7.39
C GLU A 43 9.95 -19.59 -6.46
N HIS A 44 9.54 -19.76 -5.19
CA HIS A 44 9.67 -18.85 -4.06
C HIS A 44 10.56 -17.61 -4.26
N PRO A 45 9.97 -16.40 -4.26
CA PRO A 45 10.65 -15.25 -3.70
C PRO A 45 9.93 -14.94 -2.38
N ALA A 46 10.41 -15.52 -1.28
CA ALA A 46 10.33 -14.79 -0.02
C ALA A 46 11.10 -13.50 -0.29
N PHE A 47 10.37 -12.45 -0.64
CA PHE A 47 10.98 -11.21 -1.04
C PHE A 47 11.75 -10.66 0.14
N THR A 48 12.98 -10.22 -0.10
CA THR A 48 13.79 -9.65 0.96
C THR A 48 13.03 -8.47 1.58
N PRO A 49 13.20 -8.17 2.89
CA PRO A 49 12.53 -7.04 3.52
C PRO A 49 12.73 -5.71 2.78
N LYS A 50 13.91 -5.56 2.18
CA LYS A 50 14.25 -4.42 1.32
C LYS A 50 13.40 -4.37 0.06
N GLU A 51 13.18 -5.48 -0.64
CA GLU A 51 12.33 -5.55 -1.83
C GLU A 51 10.86 -5.28 -1.49
N CYS A 52 10.35 -5.86 -0.39
CA CYS A 52 9.02 -5.54 0.14
C CYS A 52 8.89 -4.04 0.41
N PHE A 53 9.89 -3.44 1.06
CA PHE A 53 9.89 -2.00 1.30
C PHE A 53 9.92 -1.21 -0.01
N GLN A 54 10.69 -1.62 -1.02
CA GLN A 54 10.73 -0.93 -2.32
C GLN A 54 9.40 -0.99 -3.09
N ARG A 55 8.51 -1.98 -2.84
CA ARG A 55 7.15 -1.99 -3.41
C ARG A 55 6.31 -0.83 -2.93
N ILE A 56 6.53 -0.40 -1.69
CA ILE A 56 5.85 0.77 -1.15
C ILE A 56 6.22 1.97 -2.04
N SER A 57 5.19 2.68 -2.46
CA SER A 57 5.32 3.85 -3.32
C SER A 57 6.32 4.83 -2.72
N ARG A 58 7.10 5.49 -3.59
CA ARG A 58 8.16 6.42 -3.17
C ARG A 58 7.66 7.47 -2.18
N ARG A 59 6.42 7.96 -2.38
CA ARG A 59 5.78 8.95 -1.51
C ARG A 59 5.51 8.38 -0.11
N LEU A 60 4.88 7.20 -0.03
CA LEU A 60 4.60 6.56 1.25
C LEU A 60 5.88 6.22 2.03
N ARG A 61 6.91 5.71 1.34
CA ARG A 61 8.21 5.48 1.98
C ARG A 61 8.83 6.73 2.58
N ALA A 62 8.71 7.87 1.89
CA ALA A 62 9.22 9.13 2.40
C ALA A 62 8.46 9.58 3.67
N THR A 63 7.14 9.35 3.71
CA THR A 63 6.32 9.61 4.90
C THR A 63 6.72 8.69 6.05
N LEU A 64 6.87 7.38 5.79
CA LEU A 64 7.26 6.41 6.83
C LEU A 64 8.63 6.72 7.43
N LYS A 65 9.59 7.17 6.62
CA LYS A 65 10.94 7.53 7.09
C LYS A 65 11.03 8.84 7.87
N ARG A 66 10.05 9.74 7.72
CA ARG A 66 10.09 11.09 8.29
C ARG A 66 9.12 11.27 9.45
N GLY A 67 8.08 10.43 9.53
CA GLY A 67 7.02 10.56 10.52
C GLY A 67 7.37 9.86 11.82
N ARG A 68 6.91 10.43 12.94
CA ARG A 68 6.72 9.65 14.17
C ARG A 68 5.52 8.74 13.93
N ILE A 69 5.79 7.52 13.49
CA ILE A 69 4.74 6.53 13.26
C ILE A 69 4.25 6.04 14.63
N PRO A 70 2.93 6.05 14.89
CA PRO A 70 2.36 5.34 16.02
C PRO A 70 2.55 3.83 15.80
N MET A 71 3.67 3.29 16.27
CA MET A 71 4.09 1.91 16.01
C MET A 71 3.03 0.89 16.40
N GLY A 72 2.38 1.05 17.57
CA GLY A 72 1.31 0.14 17.98
C GLY A 72 0.12 0.10 17.02
N THR A 73 -0.21 1.22 16.36
CA THR A 73 -1.27 1.22 15.33
C THR A 73 -0.81 0.50 14.06
N LEU A 74 0.45 0.68 13.66
CA LEU A 74 1.01 -0.03 12.51
C LEU A 74 1.06 -1.54 12.75
N GLU A 75 1.52 -1.96 13.93
CA GLU A 75 1.61 -3.36 14.36
C GLU A 75 0.23 -4.02 14.40
N GLY A 76 -0.77 -3.38 15.00
CA GLY A 76 -2.13 -3.93 15.04
C GLY A 76 -2.74 -4.14 13.65
N LEU A 77 -2.61 -3.16 12.75
CA LEU A 77 -3.08 -3.30 11.36
C LEU A 77 -2.32 -4.40 10.60
N GLU A 78 -1.02 -4.54 10.86
CA GLU A 78 -0.16 -5.57 10.27
C GLU A 78 -0.57 -6.97 10.72
N GLU A 79 -0.80 -7.17 12.02
CA GLU A 79 -1.28 -8.43 12.58
C GLU A 79 -2.65 -8.83 12.04
N GLU A 80 -3.59 -7.88 11.93
CA GLU A 80 -4.92 -8.13 11.38
C GLU A 80 -4.87 -8.64 9.93
N LEU A 81 -4.08 -7.98 9.07
CA LEU A 81 -3.92 -8.40 7.68
C LEU A 81 -3.27 -9.79 7.57
N LEU A 82 -2.23 -10.04 8.38
CA LEU A 82 -1.57 -11.34 8.42
C LEU A 82 -2.55 -12.43 8.84
N ALA A 83 -3.26 -12.25 9.95
CA ALA A 83 -4.22 -13.21 10.47
C ALA A 83 -5.32 -13.50 9.43
N PHE A 84 -5.86 -12.46 8.81
CA PHE A 84 -6.94 -12.59 7.83
C PHE A 84 -6.49 -13.35 6.56
N PHE A 85 -5.39 -12.93 5.92
CA PHE A 85 -4.98 -13.53 4.65
C PHE A 85 -4.23 -14.86 4.81
N SER A 86 -3.69 -15.16 6.00
CA SER A 86 -3.16 -16.50 6.31
C SER A 86 -4.26 -17.56 6.36
N VAL A 87 -5.47 -17.22 6.80
CA VAL A 87 -6.60 -18.16 6.85
C VAL A 87 -7.42 -18.12 5.56
N THR A 88 -7.68 -16.93 5.04
CA THR A 88 -8.55 -16.73 3.86
C THR A 88 -7.86 -15.93 2.76
N PRO A 89 -6.90 -16.52 2.03
CA PRO A 89 -6.06 -15.79 1.07
C PRO A 89 -6.83 -15.22 -0.13
N HIS A 90 -8.04 -15.69 -0.41
CA HIS A 90 -8.88 -15.24 -1.55
C HIS A 90 -10.00 -14.28 -1.13
N SER A 91 -10.19 -14.06 0.18
CA SER A 91 -11.25 -13.19 0.68
C SER A 91 -10.87 -11.72 0.56
N VAL A 92 -11.86 -10.84 0.67
CA VAL A 92 -11.66 -9.40 0.73
C VAL A 92 -11.77 -8.95 2.18
N TYR A 93 -10.69 -8.39 2.71
CA TYR A 93 -10.71 -7.71 4.01
C TYR A 93 -11.40 -6.36 3.85
N THR A 94 -12.36 -6.06 4.73
CA THR A 94 -13.10 -4.79 4.71
C THR A 94 -13.11 -4.15 6.09
N ALA A 95 -12.74 -2.89 6.17
CA ALA A 95 -12.73 -2.13 7.42
C ALA A 95 -13.28 -0.72 7.19
N LEU A 96 -14.09 -0.22 8.14
CA LEU A 96 -14.45 1.19 8.19
C LEU A 96 -13.34 1.95 8.93
N MET A 97 -12.78 2.96 8.30
CA MET A 97 -11.61 3.68 8.80
C MET A 97 -11.75 5.16 8.51
N ASP A 98 -12.23 5.94 9.49
CA ASP A 98 -12.44 7.38 9.32
C ASP A 98 -11.13 8.17 9.42
N ASN A 99 -10.12 7.64 10.11
CA ASN A 99 -8.79 8.23 10.23
C ASN A 99 -7.97 8.10 8.94
N SER A 100 -7.66 9.22 8.30
CA SER A 100 -6.87 9.27 7.05
C SER A 100 -5.44 8.75 7.23
N PHE A 101 -4.87 8.90 8.42
CA PHE A 101 -3.54 8.43 8.71
C PHE A 101 -3.49 6.91 8.87
N GLU A 102 -4.48 6.30 9.53
CA GLU A 102 -4.56 4.83 9.61
C GLU A 102 -4.81 4.21 8.22
N ARG A 103 -5.66 4.82 7.39
CA ARG A 103 -5.81 4.40 5.98
C ARG A 103 -4.49 4.46 5.21
N LEU A 104 -3.66 5.47 5.49
CA LEU A 104 -2.32 5.60 4.90
C LEU A 104 -1.40 4.45 5.32
N LEU A 105 -1.41 4.09 6.61
CA LEU A 105 -0.63 2.97 7.15
C LEU A 105 -1.10 1.64 6.55
N LEU A 106 -2.41 1.42 6.48
CA LEU A 106 -2.98 0.22 5.85
C LEU A 106 -2.55 0.11 4.39
N HIS A 107 -2.60 1.20 3.63
CA HIS A 107 -2.11 1.23 2.24
C HIS A 107 -0.61 0.87 2.13
N ALA A 108 0.22 1.35 3.06
CA ALA A 108 1.63 1.02 3.07
C ALA A 108 1.87 -0.46 3.38
N LEU A 109 1.17 -1.03 4.36
CA LEU A 109 1.21 -2.45 4.70
C LEU A 109 0.77 -3.33 3.52
N CYS A 110 -0.33 -2.95 2.85
CA CYS A 110 -0.79 -3.67 1.68
C CYS A 110 0.27 -3.70 0.58
N GLN A 111 0.91 -2.56 0.27
CA GLN A 111 1.99 -2.53 -0.72
C GLN A 111 3.21 -3.35 -0.29
N TYR A 112 3.54 -3.36 1.00
CA TYR A 112 4.64 -4.15 1.54
C TYR A 112 4.39 -5.65 1.38
N MET A 113 3.18 -6.10 1.73
CA MET A 113 2.71 -7.50 1.64
C MET A 113 2.25 -7.90 0.23
N ASP A 114 2.42 -7.03 -0.76
CA ASP A 114 1.99 -7.22 -2.15
C ASP A 114 0.47 -7.46 -2.34
N LEU A 115 -0.33 -6.92 -1.42
CA LEU A 115 -1.80 -6.87 -1.47
C LEU A 115 -2.28 -5.64 -2.26
N VAL A 116 -3.53 -5.70 -2.73
CA VAL A 116 -4.23 -4.60 -3.38
C VAL A 116 -5.19 -3.97 -2.38
N SER A 117 -5.18 -2.65 -2.29
CA SER A 117 -5.99 -1.89 -1.34
C SER A 117 -6.70 -0.74 -2.03
N ALA A 118 -7.97 -0.52 -1.71
CA ALA A 118 -8.78 0.57 -2.22
C ALA A 118 -9.57 1.23 -1.07
N SER A 119 -9.72 2.56 -1.13
CA SER A 119 -10.60 3.32 -0.24
C SER A 119 -11.84 3.74 -1.02
N SER A 120 -13.01 3.61 -0.42
CA SER A 120 -14.29 4.06 -0.98
C SER A 120 -15.11 4.79 0.08
N ASP A 121 -16.07 5.61 -0.34
CA ASP A 121 -17.05 6.20 0.57
C ASP A 121 -18.32 5.35 0.56
N ILE A 122 -18.82 5.00 1.74
CA ILE A 122 -20.09 4.30 1.93
C ILE A 122 -20.83 5.02 3.04
N GLU A 123 -21.98 5.62 2.69
CA GLU A 123 -22.85 6.33 3.62
C GLU A 123 -22.11 7.42 4.43
N GLY A 124 -21.16 8.12 3.79
CA GLY A 124 -20.37 9.17 4.45
C GLY A 124 -19.26 8.66 5.35
N LYS A 125 -19.04 7.33 5.39
CA LYS A 125 -17.93 6.68 6.09
C LYS A 125 -16.91 6.15 5.11
N ARG A 126 -15.64 6.23 5.46
CA ARG A 126 -14.57 5.70 4.60
C ARG A 126 -14.39 4.22 4.84
N GLN A 127 -14.61 3.41 3.80
CA GLN A 127 -14.37 1.98 3.81
C GLN A 127 -13.09 1.64 3.05
N MET A 128 -12.20 0.88 3.71
CA MET A 128 -11.06 0.21 3.10
C MET A 128 -11.45 -1.19 2.66
N LYS A 129 -11.05 -1.56 1.44
CA LYS A 129 -11.11 -2.92 0.91
C LYS A 129 -9.71 -3.37 0.54
N VAL A 130 -9.32 -4.54 1.01
CA VAL A 130 -8.03 -5.15 0.72
C VAL A 130 -8.25 -6.53 0.14
N SER A 131 -7.57 -6.84 -0.95
CA SER A 131 -7.62 -8.14 -1.60
C SER A 131 -6.22 -8.64 -1.94
N ASN A 132 -6.07 -9.96 -1.94
CA ASN A 132 -4.89 -10.58 -2.48
C ASN A 132 -5.08 -10.82 -3.98
N LYS A 133 -4.14 -10.34 -4.79
CA LYS A 133 -4.13 -10.58 -6.24
C LYS A 133 -3.56 -11.96 -6.62
N HIS A 134 -3.02 -12.69 -5.64
CA HIS A 134 -2.40 -14.00 -5.82
C HIS A 134 -3.28 -15.12 -5.28
N ARG A 135 -3.04 -16.35 -5.75
CA ARG A 135 -3.73 -17.56 -5.25
C ARG A 135 -3.31 -17.98 -3.84
N VAL A 136 -2.14 -17.52 -3.40
CA VAL A 136 -1.58 -17.81 -2.09
C VAL A 136 -1.16 -16.50 -1.45
N PHE A 137 -1.31 -16.41 -0.13
CA PHE A 137 -0.77 -15.29 0.63
C PHE A 137 0.66 -15.65 1.09
N LEU A 138 1.62 -14.81 0.73
CA LEU A 138 3.01 -14.96 1.15
C LEU A 138 3.28 -13.97 2.29
N ARG A 139 3.48 -14.51 3.49
CA ARG A 139 3.90 -13.70 4.63
C ARG A 139 5.30 -13.12 4.36
N PRO A 140 5.53 -11.82 4.58
CA PRO A 140 6.87 -11.24 4.53
C PRO A 140 7.81 -11.90 5.55
N GLU A 141 9.08 -12.02 5.21
CA GLU A 141 10.10 -12.57 6.12
C GLU A 141 10.31 -11.69 7.37
N LEU A 142 10.23 -10.36 7.19
CA LEU A 142 10.28 -9.38 8.25
C LEU A 142 9.05 -8.48 8.15
N LEU A 143 8.48 -8.11 9.30
CA LEU A 143 7.35 -7.21 9.35
C LEU A 143 7.76 -5.78 8.96
N LEU A 144 6.81 -5.00 8.45
CA LEU A 144 7.06 -3.60 8.13
C LEU A 144 7.36 -2.82 9.41
N SER A 145 6.65 -3.08 10.51
CA SER A 145 6.93 -2.48 11.82
C SER A 145 8.38 -2.69 12.25
N ASP A 146 8.84 -3.94 12.26
CA ASP A 146 10.21 -4.33 12.61
C ASP A 146 11.24 -3.70 11.68
N TYR A 147 10.98 -3.73 10.37
CA TYR A 147 11.87 -3.14 9.36
C TYR A 147 12.03 -1.62 9.56
N LEU A 148 10.96 -0.92 9.92
CA LEU A 148 11.01 0.51 10.23
C LEU A 148 11.75 0.77 11.55
N GLY A 149 11.54 -0.09 12.56
CA GLY A 149 12.25 -0.03 13.85
C GLY A 149 13.77 -0.14 13.70
N GLN A 150 14.26 -0.95 12.75
CA GLN A 150 15.69 -1.06 12.43
C GLN A 150 16.28 0.17 11.71
N MET A 151 15.44 1.05 11.16
CA MET A 151 15.88 2.27 10.46
C MET A 151 15.85 3.53 11.32
N SER A 152 15.28 3.46 12.54
CA SER A 152 15.20 4.56 13.49
C SER A 152 16.44 4.65 14.37
#